data_AF-A0A964FIX7-F1
#
_entry.id   AF-A0A964FIX7-F1
#
_cell.length_a   1.000
_cell.length_b   1.000
_cell.length_c   1.000
_cell.angle_alpha   90.00
_cell.angle_beta   90.00
_cell.angle_gamma   90.00
#
_symmetry.space_group_name_H-M   'P 1'
#
loop_
_entity.id
_entity.type
_entity.pdbx_description
1 polymer ?
#
loop_
_entity_poly.entity_id
_entity_poly.type
_entity_poly.pdbx_seq_one_letter_code
_entity_poly.pdbx_strand_id
1 'polypeptide(L)' 'MEILIVSYSLVAEDWQDDKLIWSGTIVRKAQTTPLRTEIVKDSPDKFTATYFIPNETGEFIPLVNESCLRSL' A
#
# COMPACT_ATOMS: atom_id res chain seq x y z
N MET A 1 5.60 -8.88 29.65
CA MET A 1 4.98 -7.92 28.70
C MET A 1 5.83 -7.93 27.44
N GLU A 2 5.38 -8.60 26.38
CA GLU A 2 6.10 -8.56 25.09
C GLU A 2 5.84 -7.21 24.42
N ILE A 3 6.88 -6.43 24.17
CA ILE A 3 6.76 -5.20 23.38
C ILE A 3 6.65 -5.63 21.91
N LEU A 4 5.48 -5.39 21.33
CA LEU A 4 5.21 -5.67 19.93
C LEU A 4 5.80 -4.53 19.09
N ILE A 5 7.07 -4.65 18.69
CA ILE A 5 7.66 -3.69 17.75
C ILE A 5 7.06 -3.98 16.37
N VAL A 6 6.26 -3.04 15.88
CA VAL A 6 5.79 -2.99 14.50
C VAL A 6 6.45 -1.78 13.87
N SER A 7 7.26 -2.01 12.85
CA SER A 7 7.80 -0.95 12.00
C SER A 7 7.38 -1.20 10.56
N TYR A 8 7.22 -0.13 9.79
CA TYR A 8 6.95 -0.23 8.36
C TYR A 8 7.80 0.80 7.60
N SER A 9 8.14 0.46 6.36
CA SER A 9 8.76 1.35 5.39
C SER A 9 7.96 1.31 4.10
N LEU A 10 7.75 2.47 3.49
CA LEU A 10 7.12 2.62 2.18
C LEU A 10 7.91 3.64 1.38
N VAL A 11 8.19 3.32 0.14
CA VAL A 11 8.80 4.23 -0.83
C VAL A 11 7.82 4.39 -1.97
N ALA A 12 7.54 5.64 -2.32
CA ALA A 12 6.75 5.97 -3.49
C ALA A 12 7.64 5.94 -4.73
N GLU A 13 7.20 5.23 -5.76
CA GLU A 13 7.69 5.47 -7.12
C GLU A 13 7.06 6.75 -7.67
N ASP A 14 7.64 7.34 -8.71
CA ASP A 14 7.00 8.47 -9.39
C ASP A 14 5.70 8.04 -10.08
N TRP A 15 4.82 9.01 -10.36
CA TRP A 15 3.59 8.78 -11.10
C TRP A 15 3.88 8.24 -12.50
N GLN A 16 3.23 7.12 -12.84
CA GLN A 16 3.26 6.51 -14.17
C GLN A 16 1.83 6.14 -14.56
N ASP A 17 1.40 6.51 -15.76
CA ASP A 17 0.06 6.19 -16.29
C ASP A 17 -1.11 6.50 -15.32
N ASP A 18 -1.11 7.71 -14.73
CA ASP A 18 -2.09 8.17 -13.72
C ASP A 18 -2.21 7.28 -12.47
N LYS A 19 -1.14 6.52 -12.20
CA LYS A 19 -1.02 5.62 -11.07
C LYS A 19 0.26 5.92 -10.29
N LEU A 20 0.14 5.87 -8.97
CA LEU A 20 1.27 5.97 -8.04
C LEU A 20 1.40 4.64 -7.31
N ILE A 21 2.56 4.02 -7.40
CA ILE A 21 2.84 2.73 -6.73
C ILE A 21 3.74 3.00 -5.53
N TRP A 22 3.29 2.58 -4.35
CA TRP A 22 4.11 2.57 -3.15
C TRP A 22 4.44 1.13 -2.81
N SER A 23 5.71 0.85 -2.57
CA SER A 23 6.19 -0.49 -2.24
C SER A 23 7.04 -0.43 -0.98
N GLY A 24 7.00 -1.50 -0.19
CA GLY A 24 7.75 -1.51 1.05
C GLY A 24 7.55 -2.78 1.87
N THR A 25 7.77 -2.66 3.18
CA THR A 25 7.74 -3.80 4.10
C THR A 25 7.18 -3.42 5.46
N ILE A 26 6.48 -4.37 6.09
CA ILE A 26 6.14 -4.33 7.51
C ILE A 26 6.95 -5.40 8.24
N VAL A 27 7.57 -5.02 9.36
CA VAL A 27 8.32 -5.92 10.23
C VAL A 27 7.56 -6.10 11.54
N ARG A 28 7.22 -7.34 11.87
CA ARG A 28 6.52 -7.72 13.10
C ARG A 28 7.13 -9.00 13.66
N LYS A 29 7.59 -8.99 14.91
CA LYS A 29 8.14 -10.19 15.59
C LYS A 29 9.20 -10.95 14.73
N ALA A 30 10.12 -10.21 14.12
CA ALA A 30 11.15 -10.72 13.19
C ALA A 30 10.62 -11.31 11.86
N GLN A 31 9.32 -11.24 11.59
CA GLN A 31 8.74 -11.54 10.29
C GLN A 31 8.65 -10.25 9.47
N THR A 32 9.12 -10.30 8.22
CA THR A 32 9.01 -9.20 7.26
C THR A 32 8.01 -9.59 6.20
N THR A 33 6.97 -8.78 6.02
CA THR A 33 5.95 -8.97 4.98
C THR A 33 6.06 -7.81 3.99
N PRO A 34 6.20 -8.08 2.68
CA PRO A 34 6.18 -7.02 1.69
C PRO A 34 4.78 -6.41 1.58
N LEU A 35 4.73 -5.13 1.28
CA LEU A 35 3.52 -4.35 1.08
C LEU A 35 3.57 -3.65 -0.26
N ARG A 36 2.41 -3.52 -0.88
CA ARG A 36 2.22 -2.71 -2.07
C ARG A 36 0.92 -1.94 -1.93
N THR A 37 0.94 -0.68 -2.32
CA THR A 37 -0.23 0.18 -2.43
C THR A 37 -0.23 0.79 -3.82
N GLU A 38 -1.41 0.86 -4.43
CA GLU A 38 -1.61 1.52 -5.70
C GLU A 38 -2.63 2.62 -5.52
N ILE A 39 -2.26 3.84 -5.90
CA ILE A 39 -3.16 5.00 -5.86
C ILE A 39 -3.45 5.37 -7.32
N VAL A 40 -4.72 5.30 -7.69
CA VAL A 40 -5.20 5.69 -9.02
C VAL A 40 -5.97 6.99 -8.90
N LYS A 41 -5.72 7.90 -9.84
CA LYS A 41 -6.51 9.13 -9.98
C LYS A 41 -7.75 8.85 -10.83
N ASP A 42 -8.88 8.59 -10.18
CA ASP A 42 -10.15 8.34 -10.88
C ASP A 42 -10.69 9.61 -11.57
N SER A 43 -10.46 10.77 -10.98
CA SER A 43 -10.84 12.09 -11.51
C SER A 43 -9.96 13.19 -10.87
N PRO A 44 -10.07 14.47 -11.29
CA PRO A 44 -9.29 15.56 -10.69
C PRO A 44 -9.37 15.65 -9.16
N ASP A 45 -10.52 15.25 -8.59
CA ASP A 45 -10.82 15.37 -7.16
C ASP A 45 -11.10 14.02 -6.48
N LYS A 46 -10.87 12.90 -7.17
CA LYS A 46 -11.11 11.57 -6.64
C LYS A 46 -9.91 10.66 -6.87
N PHE A 47 -9.46 10.03 -5.80
CA PHE A 47 -8.39 9.04 -5.81
C PHE A 47 -8.87 7.76 -5.15
N THR A 48 -8.44 6.62 -5.66
CA THR A 48 -8.68 5.31 -5.04
C THR A 48 -7.33 4.67 -4.71
N ALA A 49 -7.15 4.34 -3.45
CA ALA A 49 -6.03 3.54 -2.96
C ALA A 49 -6.45 2.07 -2.84
N THR A 50 -5.69 1.18 -3.45
CA THR A 50 -5.81 -0.26 -3.26
C THR A 50 -4.57 -0.77 -2.53
N TYR A 51 -4.79 -1.48 -1.43
CA TYR A 51 -3.72 -2.10 -0.63
C TYR A 51 -3.59 -3.58 -0.96
N PHE A 52 -2.36 -4.07 -1.10
CA PHE A 52 -2.07 -5.43 -1.50
C PHE A 52 -1.11 -6.11 -0.52
N ILE A 53 -1.29 -7.42 -0.36
CA ILE A 53 -0.33 -8.32 0.30
C ILE A 53 0.05 -9.46 -0.65
N PRO A 54 1.23 -10.07 -0.51
CA PRO A 54 1.54 -11.30 -1.22
C PRO A 54 0.64 -12.44 -0.73
N ASN A 55 0.17 -13.28 -1.65
CA ASN A 55 -0.35 -14.60 -1.36
C ASN A 55 0.80 -15.62 -1.17
N GLU A 56 0.45 -16.90 -1.04
CA GLU A 56 1.43 -17.99 -0.86
C GLU A 56 2.36 -18.20 -2.07
N THR A 57 1.96 -17.77 -3.27
CA THR A 57 2.78 -17.84 -4.49
C THR A 57 3.64 -16.58 -4.70
N GLY A 58 3.51 -15.58 -3.83
CA GLY A 58 4.22 -14.30 -3.91
C GLY A 58 3.52 -13.26 -4.79
N GLU A 59 2.33 -13.54 -5.33
CA GLU A 59 1.54 -12.59 -6.10
C GLU A 59 0.80 -11.62 -5.18
N PHE A 60 0.78 -10.33 -5.55
CA PHE A 60 0.07 -9.32 -4.79
C PHE A 60 -1.44 -9.40 -5.04
N ILE A 61 -2.20 -9.68 -3.99
CA ILE A 61 -3.67 -9.71 -4.01
C ILE A 61 -4.24 -8.47 -3.33
N PRO A 62 -5.31 -7.86 -3.88
CA PRO A 62 -5.95 -6.70 -3.26
C PRO A 62 -6.70 -7.12 -2.00
N LEU A 63 -6.52 -6.33 -0.93
CA LEU A 63 -7.18 -6.55 0.37
C LEU A 63 -8.29 -5.52 0.61
N VAL A 64 -7.98 -4.25 0.41
CA VAL A 64 -8.85 -3.12 0.74
C VAL A 64 -8.76 -2.08 -0.37
N ASN A 65 -9.92 -1.51 -0.71
CA ASN A 65 -10.04 -0.33 -1.56
C ASN A 65 -10.59 0.82 -0.72
N GLU A 66 -9.87 1.94 -0.70
CA GLU A 66 -10.30 3.18 -0.06
C GLU A 66 -10.37 4.28 -1.11
N SER A 67 -11.55 4.82 -1.34
CA SER A 67 -11.71 6.00 -2.19
C SER A 67 -11.77 7.26 -1.32
N CYS A 68 -10.96 8.24 -1.67
CA CYS A 68 -10.93 9.54 -1.02
C CYS A 68 -11.31 10.62 -2.02
N LEU A 69 -12.15 11.55 -1.57
CA LEU A 69 -12.38 12.80 -2.28
C LEU A 69 -11.38 13.84 -1.78
N ARG A 70 -10.83 14.63 -2.69
CA ARG A 70 -10.03 15.79 -2.32
C ARG A 70 -10.95 16.76 -1.58
N SER A 71 -10.60 17.10 -0.33
CA SER A 71 -11.29 18.21 0.35
C SER A 71 -10.96 19.50 -0.40
N LEU A 72 -12.02 20.24 -0.73
CA LEU A 72 -11.94 21.62 -1.22
C LEU A 72 -11.44 22.55 -0.10
#